data_AF-A0A924DYV0-F1
#
_entry.id   AF-A0A924DYV0-F1
#
_cell.length_a   1.000
_cell.length_b   1.000
_cell.length_c   1.000
_cell.angle_alpha   90.00
_cell.angle_beta   90.00
_cell.angle_gamma   90.00
#
_symmetry.space_group_name_H-M   'P 1'
#
loop_
_entity.id
_entity.type
_entity.pdbx_description
1 polymer ?
#
loop_
_entity_poly.entity_id
_entity_poly.type
_entity_poly.pdbx_seq_one_letter_code
_entity_poly.pdbx_strand_id
1 'polypeptide(L)'
;MRLKNVSNGHRWPQKLKLAMIRLLSRFEAPDVVKTLSYRPEFFGQPFSACLQQVMRGPSDWSIGERELFASFVSRQNQCLF
;
A
#
# COMPACT_ATOMS: atom_id res chain seq x y z
N MET A 1 5.06 6.81 -10.03
CA MET A 1 4.06 5.82 -10.48
C MET A 1 3.93 5.70 -12.01
N ARG A 2 3.91 4.47 -12.56
CA ARG A 2 3.71 4.19 -14.01
C ARG A 2 2.28 4.48 -14.50
N LEU A 3 1.27 4.18 -13.70
CA LEU A 3 -0.14 4.29 -14.11
C LEU A 3 -0.71 5.68 -13.79
N LYS A 4 -0.95 6.50 -14.83
CA LYS A 4 -1.47 7.88 -14.69
C LYS A 4 -2.81 7.95 -13.96
N ASN A 5 -3.71 7.00 -14.20
CA ASN A 5 -5.02 6.95 -13.55
C ASN A 5 -4.90 6.80 -12.04
N VAL A 6 -3.94 6.00 -11.57
CA VAL A 6 -3.72 5.80 -10.14
C VAL A 6 -2.88 6.92 -9.53
N SER A 7 -2.13 7.67 -10.34
CA SER A 7 -1.44 8.87 -9.88
C SER A 7 -2.41 9.99 -9.53
N ASN A 8 -3.35 10.30 -10.43
CA ASN A 8 -4.12 11.57 -10.37
C ASN A 8 -5.66 11.37 -10.44
N GLY A 9 -6.13 10.18 -10.79
CA GLY A 9 -7.55 9.89 -11.07
C GLY A 9 -8.40 9.58 -9.85
N HIS A 10 -7.97 9.96 -8.65
CA HIS A 10 -8.70 9.71 -7.41
C HIS A 10 -10.05 10.45 -7.36
N ARG A 11 -11.01 9.87 -6.63
CA ARG A 11 -12.24 10.59 -6.25
C ARG A 11 -11.91 11.68 -5.24
N TRP A 12 -12.81 12.66 -5.11
CA TRP A 12 -12.60 13.86 -4.29
C TRP A 12 -12.17 13.61 -2.84
N PRO A 13 -12.80 12.69 -2.08
CA PRO A 13 -12.38 12.43 -0.69
C PRO A 13 -10.93 11.96 -0.60
N GLN A 14 -10.50 11.10 -1.51
CA GLN A 14 -9.14 10.56 -1.54
C GLN A 14 -8.14 11.60 -2.04
N LYS A 15 -8.52 12.49 -2.98
CA LYS A 15 -7.68 13.65 -3.36
C LYS A 15 -7.40 14.54 -2.16
N LEU A 16 -8.42 14.84 -1.35
CA LEU A 16 -8.26 15.67 -0.15
C LEU A 16 -7.30 15.02 0.85
N LYS A 17 -7.47 13.72 1.11
CA LYS A 17 -6.56 12.95 1.98
C LYS A 17 -5.10 13.00 1.48
N LEU A 18 -4.88 12.78 0.20
CA LEU A 18 -3.52 12.81 -0.38
C LEU A 18 -2.92 14.22 -0.34
N ALA A 19 -3.72 15.26 -0.55
CA ALA A 19 -3.29 16.64 -0.40
C ALA A 19 -2.88 16.95 1.05
N MET A 20 -3.64 16.47 2.04
CA MET A 20 -3.26 16.61 3.45
C MET A 20 -1.95 15.88 3.78
N ILE A 21 -1.75 14.65 3.28
CA ILE A 21 -0.48 13.92 3.45
C ILE A 21 0.68 14.74 2.89
N ARG A 22 0.50 15.31 1.69
CA ARG A 22 1.53 16.15 1.06
C ARG A 22 1.84 17.40 1.87
N LEU A 23 0.81 18.05 2.40
CA LEU A 23 0.97 19.25 3.22
C LEU A 23 1.72 18.95 4.52
N LEU A 24 1.34 17.89 5.22
CA LEU A 24 1.87 17.54 6.53
C LEU A 24 3.28 16.92 6.45
N SER A 25 3.50 16.01 5.51
CA SER A 25 4.80 15.33 5.37
C SER A 25 5.81 16.14 4.55
N ARG A 26 5.35 17.12 3.75
CA ARG A 26 6.11 17.81 2.69
C ARG A 26 6.59 16.90 1.56
N PHE A 27 6.25 15.61 1.62
CA PHE A 27 6.56 14.63 0.58
C PHE A 27 5.29 14.17 -0.11
N GLU A 28 5.43 13.72 -1.34
CA GLU A 28 4.32 13.08 -2.00
C GLU A 28 3.99 11.74 -1.32
N ALA A 29 2.70 11.40 -1.25
CA ALA A 29 2.30 10.10 -0.74
C ALA A 29 2.97 8.97 -1.56
N PRO A 30 3.54 7.94 -0.90
CA PRO A 30 4.12 6.79 -1.59
C PRO A 30 3.15 6.15 -2.58
N ASP A 31 3.68 5.55 -3.65
CA ASP A 31 2.87 4.95 -4.72
C ASP A 31 1.94 3.84 -4.21
N VAL A 32 2.33 3.11 -3.16
CA VAL A 32 1.45 2.13 -2.49
C VAL A 32 0.22 2.80 -1.84
N VAL A 33 0.40 3.97 -1.21
CA VAL A 33 -0.70 4.71 -0.57
C VAL A 33 -1.69 5.21 -1.61
N LYS A 34 -1.19 5.71 -2.75
CA LYS A 34 -2.04 6.07 -3.89
C LYS A 34 -2.79 4.85 -4.42
N THR A 35 -2.11 3.73 -4.61
CA THR A 35 -2.72 2.49 -5.12
C THR A 35 -3.89 2.03 -4.25
N LEU A 36 -3.68 1.94 -2.93
CA LEU A 36 -4.74 1.55 -1.98
C LEU A 36 -5.88 2.59 -1.91
N SER A 37 -5.61 3.86 -2.20
CA SER A 37 -6.60 4.94 -2.16
C SER A 37 -7.35 5.15 -3.49
N TYR A 38 -7.01 4.45 -4.57
CA TYR A 38 -7.66 4.68 -5.87
C TYR A 38 -9.06 4.05 -5.95
N ARG A 39 -9.19 2.81 -5.48
CA ARG A 39 -10.46 2.08 -5.36
C ARG A 39 -10.53 1.43 -3.98
N PRO A 40 -10.76 2.21 -2.92
CA PRO A 40 -10.60 1.73 -1.55
C PRO A 40 -11.59 0.62 -1.20
N GLU A 41 -12.83 0.66 -1.68
CA GLU A 41 -13.84 -0.34 -1.35
C GLU A 41 -13.62 -1.66 -2.13
N PHE A 42 -13.10 -1.58 -3.36
CA PHE A 42 -12.86 -2.76 -4.20
C PHE A 42 -11.52 -3.44 -3.91
N PHE A 43 -10.46 -2.66 -3.71
CA PHE A 43 -9.10 -3.19 -3.56
C PHE A 43 -8.45 -2.76 -2.24
N GLY A 44 -8.45 -1.46 -1.93
CA GLY A 44 -7.63 -0.91 -0.85
C GLY A 44 -7.89 -1.53 0.52
N GLN A 45 -9.15 -1.47 0.99
CA GLN A 45 -9.59 -2.02 2.27
C GLN A 45 -9.46 -3.54 2.35
N PRO A 46 -10.03 -4.35 1.42
CA PRO A 46 -9.94 -5.80 1.51
C PRO A 46 -8.48 -6.30 1.42
N PHE A 47 -7.66 -5.71 0.55
CA PHE A 47 -6.24 -6.07 0.45
C PHE A 47 -5.48 -5.70 1.74
N SER A 48 -5.70 -4.50 2.29
CA SER A 48 -5.02 -4.07 3.51
C SER A 48 -5.40 -4.95 4.70
N ALA A 49 -6.67 -5.35 4.82
CA ALA A 49 -7.14 -6.23 5.88
C ALA A 49 -6.48 -7.63 5.78
N CYS A 50 -6.45 -8.20 4.57
CA CYS A 50 -5.77 -9.46 4.30
C CYS A 50 -4.26 -9.36 4.63
N LEU A 51 -3.58 -8.33 4.15
CA LEU A 51 -2.15 -8.14 4.40
C LEU A 51 -1.86 -7.95 5.89
N GLN A 52 -2.69 -7.17 6.60
CA GLN A 52 -2.55 -6.99 8.05
C GLN A 52 -2.70 -8.32 8.79
N GLN A 53 -3.69 -9.13 8.42
CA GLN A 53 -3.89 -10.44 9.04
C GLN A 53 -2.68 -11.36 8.79
N VAL A 54 -2.18 -11.43 7.56
CA VAL A 54 -1.06 -12.30 7.21
C VAL A 54 0.24 -11.82 7.87
N MET A 55 0.53 -10.52 7.86
CA MET A 55 1.81 -9.98 8.33
C MET A 55 1.85 -9.74 9.84
N ARG A 56 0.70 -9.48 10.47
CA ARG A 56 0.62 -9.05 11.89
C ARG A 56 -0.38 -9.82 12.74
N GLY A 57 -1.19 -10.69 12.15
CA GLY A 57 -2.10 -11.58 12.89
C GLY A 57 -1.39 -12.73 13.60
N PRO A 58 -2.15 -13.55 14.37
CA PRO A 58 -1.63 -14.75 15.02
C PRO A 58 -0.99 -15.71 14.02
N SER A 59 0.19 -16.23 14.38
CA SER A 59 1.01 -17.06 13.51
C SER A 59 2.10 -17.72 14.35
N ASP A 60 2.50 -18.95 14.00
CA ASP A 60 3.67 -19.60 14.59
C ASP A 60 4.97 -18.90 14.17
N TRP A 61 4.96 -18.25 13.01
CA TRP A 61 6.06 -17.39 12.56
C TRP A 61 6.01 -16.00 13.20
N SER A 62 7.16 -15.54 13.63
CA SER A 62 7.41 -14.18 14.06
C SER A 62 7.10 -13.16 12.95
N ILE A 63 6.94 -11.89 13.34
CA ILE A 63 6.80 -10.80 12.36
C ILE A 63 8.06 -10.73 11.47
N GLY A 64 9.25 -10.88 12.04
CA GLY A 64 10.51 -10.82 11.28
C GLY A 64 10.63 -11.92 10.22
N GLU A 65 10.22 -13.15 10.52
CA GLU A 65 10.21 -14.25 9.54
C GLU A 65 9.25 -13.98 8.39
N ARG A 66 8.06 -13.43 8.68
CA ARG A 66 7.09 -13.06 7.64
C ARG A 66 7.61 -11.95 6.73
N GLU A 67 8.27 -10.94 7.29
CA GLU A 67 8.94 -9.89 6.50
C GLU A 67 10.11 -10.46 5.68
N LEU A 68 10.86 -11.44 6.20
CA LEU A 68 11.90 -12.15 5.45
C LEU A 68 11.31 -12.94 4.27
N PHE A 69 10.21 -13.66 4.46
CA PHE A 69 9.53 -14.38 3.37
C PHE A 69 9.01 -13.42 2.31
N ALA A 70 8.36 -12.32 2.73
CA ALA A 70 7.84 -11.30 1.84
C ALA A 70 8.96 -10.65 0.99
N SER A 71 10.08 -10.28 1.62
CA SER A 71 11.23 -9.70 0.93
C SER A 71 11.91 -10.69 -0.02
N PHE A 72 12.08 -11.95 0.39
CA PHE A 72 12.64 -13.01 -0.46
C PHE A 72 11.78 -13.23 -1.71
N VAL A 73 10.46 -13.44 -1.55
CA VAL A 73 9.54 -13.65 -2.67
C VAL A 73 9.47 -12.41 -3.57
N SER A 74 9.48 -11.20 -3.00
CA SER A 74 9.50 -9.96 -3.79
C SER A 74 10.75 -9.85 -4.65
N ARG A 75 11.91 -10.21 -4.11
CA ARG A 75 13.17 -10.26 -4.87
C ARG A 75 13.11 -11.27 -6.02
N GLN A 76 12.59 -12.47 -5.76
CA GLN A 76 12.44 -13.51 -6.79
C GLN A 76 11.50 -13.07 -7.92
N ASN A 77 10.47 -12.31 -7.60
CA ASN A 77 9.52 -11.74 -8.57
C ASN A 77 10.00 -10.43 -9.22
N GLN A 78 11.23 -9.99 -8.95
CA GLN A 78 11.79 -8.71 -9.42
C GLN A 78 10.86 -7.52 -9.10
N CYS A 79 10.17 -7.60 -7.96
CA CYS A 79 9.24 -6.57 -7.50
C CYS A 79 10.03 -5.47 -6.77
N LEU A 80 10.65 -4.58 -7.54
CA LEU A 80 11.36 -3.42 -7.02
C LEU A 80 10.34 -2.33 -6.68
N PHE A 81 10.04 -2.17 -5.39
CA PHE A 81 9.15 -1.15 -4.85
C PHE A 81 9.91 -0.19 -3.95
#